data_AF-A0A1M7KZ75-F1
#
_entry.id   AF-A0A1M7KZ75-F1
#
_cell.length_a   1.000
_cell.length_b   1.000
_cell.length_c   1.000
_cell.angle_alpha   90.00
_cell.angle_beta   90.00
_cell.angle_gamma   90.00
#
_symmetry.space_group_name_H-M   'P 1'
#
loop_
_entity.id
_entity.type
_entity.pdbx_description
1 polymer ?
#
loop_
_entity_poly.entity_id
_entity_poly.type
_entity_poly.pdbx_seq_one_letter_code
_entity_poly.pdbx_strand_id
1 'polypeptide(L)'
;MKKSILILFLLSLCISCSSSKNSEEFINKAEGRYLFNANEVLEVYFKEQELYVKWRGRDDIKPLKVSEKSFYMKEMNEKMIFITEPTIQIKLAEKTEHKGVKYHFKKMAANEKTPHEYFANKEYKKALEGYLKIKTQDSLNPVIREYEINGIGYSYLREKEFEKAIEIFKINTVLHSNSSNTFDSLAEAYLSTKDTTNAIVNYKKALSINSENKGALRSLKKITK
;
A
#
# COMPACT_ATOMS: atom_id res chain seq x y z
N MET A 1 47.66 -46.29 -46.66
CA MET A 1 46.26 -46.57 -46.26
C MET A 1 45.99 -45.88 -44.93
N LYS A 2 45.33 -44.72 -44.96
CA LYS A 2 44.98 -43.91 -43.78
C LYS A 2 43.66 -44.42 -43.20
N LYS A 3 43.58 -44.65 -41.88
CA LYS A 3 42.31 -44.80 -41.16
C LYS A 3 42.30 -43.77 -40.03
N SER A 4 41.62 -42.65 -40.25
CA SER A 4 41.23 -41.72 -39.18
C SER A 4 40.02 -42.30 -38.47
N ILE A 5 40.14 -42.52 -37.17
CA ILE A 5 39.03 -42.87 -36.28
C ILE A 5 38.40 -41.56 -35.85
N LEU A 6 37.19 -41.28 -36.35
CA LEU A 6 36.38 -40.13 -35.98
C LEU A 6 35.66 -40.47 -34.66
N ILE A 7 36.13 -39.93 -33.54
CA ILE A 7 35.43 -40.01 -32.25
C ILE A 7 34.28 -39.00 -32.29
N LEU A 8 33.05 -39.51 -32.44
CA LEU A 8 31.83 -38.72 -32.40
C LEU A 8 31.57 -38.35 -30.92
N PHE A 9 31.97 -37.14 -30.52
CA PHE A 9 31.52 -36.55 -29.25
C PHE A 9 30.02 -36.29 -29.36
N LEU A 10 29.22 -37.17 -28.77
CA LEU A 10 27.79 -36.94 -28.58
C LEU A 10 27.64 -35.83 -27.53
N LEU A 11 27.52 -34.59 -27.99
CA LEU A 11 27.21 -33.44 -27.14
C LEU A 11 25.76 -33.61 -26.68
N SER A 12 25.54 -34.16 -25.48
CA SER A 12 24.22 -34.14 -24.84
C SER A 12 23.89 -32.69 -24.52
N LEU A 13 23.18 -32.01 -25.43
CA LEU A 13 22.49 -30.77 -25.09
C LEU A 13 21.43 -31.12 -24.04
N CYS A 14 21.76 -30.96 -22.76
CA CYS A 14 20.76 -30.77 -21.73
C CYS A 14 20.05 -29.45 -22.06
N ILE A 15 18.97 -29.54 -22.83
CA ILE A 15 17.99 -28.47 -22.93
C ILE A 15 17.45 -28.32 -21.51
N SER A 16 18.01 -27.37 -20.75
CA SER A 16 17.39 -26.92 -19.52
C SER A 16 16.13 -26.17 -19.94
N CYS A 17 15.06 -26.91 -20.24
CA CYS A 17 13.72 -26.37 -20.18
C CYS A 17 13.57 -25.90 -18.73
N SER A 18 13.80 -24.61 -18.48
CA SER A 18 13.41 -24.01 -17.21
C SER A 18 11.93 -24.31 -17.06
N SER A 19 11.57 -25.21 -16.13
CA SER A 19 10.16 -25.53 -15.92
C SER A 19 9.41 -24.24 -15.67
N SER A 20 8.28 -24.04 -16.35
CA SER A 20 7.40 -22.92 -16.05
C SER A 20 6.95 -22.97 -14.58
N LYS A 21 6.82 -24.18 -14.03
CA LYS A 21 6.38 -24.47 -12.66
C LYS A 21 7.47 -24.25 -11.59
N ASN A 22 7.05 -23.75 -10.43
CA ASN A 22 7.86 -23.53 -9.24
C ASN A 22 7.91 -24.77 -8.33
N SER A 23 9.00 -24.95 -7.59
CA SER A 23 9.12 -26.03 -6.60
C SER A 23 8.18 -25.81 -5.41
N GLU A 24 7.68 -26.90 -4.82
CA GLU A 24 6.86 -26.87 -3.60
C GLU A 24 7.59 -26.20 -2.42
N GLU A 25 8.91 -26.37 -2.32
CA GLU A 25 9.70 -25.70 -1.28
C GLU A 25 9.62 -24.18 -1.41
N PHE A 26 9.79 -23.66 -2.63
CA PHE A 26 9.69 -22.23 -2.88
C PHE A 26 8.27 -21.72 -2.64
N ILE A 27 7.26 -22.44 -3.12
CA ILE A 27 5.83 -22.07 -2.96
C ILE A 27 5.50 -21.89 -1.47
N ASN A 28 5.81 -22.89 -0.64
CA ASN A 28 5.55 -22.84 0.80
C ASN A 28 6.25 -21.67 1.51
N LYS A 29 7.44 -21.27 1.04
CA LYS A 29 8.17 -20.12 1.58
C LYS A 29 7.61 -18.79 1.06
N ALA A 30 7.27 -18.70 -0.23
CA ALA A 30 6.95 -17.46 -0.93
C ALA A 30 5.48 -17.07 -0.84
N GLU A 31 4.55 -18.02 -0.71
CA GLU A 31 3.11 -17.72 -0.60
C GLU A 31 2.80 -16.87 0.64
N GLY A 32 2.01 -15.82 0.47
CA GLY A 32 1.55 -14.98 1.56
C GLY A 32 1.51 -13.49 1.20
N ARG A 33 1.29 -12.68 2.23
CA ARG A 33 1.06 -11.24 2.11
C ARG A 33 2.36 -10.47 2.35
N TYR A 34 2.60 -9.46 1.53
CA TYR A 34 3.81 -8.64 1.57
C TYR A 34 3.45 -7.16 1.64
N LEU A 35 4.12 -6.43 2.51
CA LEU A 35 3.90 -5.00 2.69
C LEU A 35 4.54 -4.23 1.54
N PHE A 36 3.74 -3.84 0.54
CA PHE A 36 4.19 -3.07 -0.63
C PHE A 36 4.63 -1.66 -0.23
N ASN A 37 3.87 -1.03 0.66
CA ASN A 37 4.25 0.15 1.42
C ASN A 37 3.58 0.10 2.79
N ALA A 38 3.80 1.11 3.65
CA ALA A 38 3.32 1.11 5.03
C ALA A 38 1.79 0.90 5.21
N ASN A 39 0.99 1.03 4.15
CA ASN A 39 -0.47 0.88 4.19
C ASN A 39 -1.06 -0.08 3.15
N GLU A 40 -0.25 -0.59 2.23
CA GLU A 40 -0.68 -1.34 1.05
C GLU A 40 -0.04 -2.73 1.02
N VAL A 41 -0.82 -3.72 0.60
CA VAL A 41 -0.43 -5.13 0.60
C VAL A 41 -0.45 -5.69 -0.82
N LEU A 42 0.54 -6.51 -1.10
CA LEU A 42 0.60 -7.40 -2.25
C LEU A 42 0.47 -8.84 -1.74
N GLU A 43 -0.49 -9.60 -2.24
CA GLU A 43 -0.67 -11.02 -1.85
C GLU A 43 -0.15 -11.93 -2.95
N VAL A 44 0.85 -12.75 -2.63
CA VAL A 44 1.40 -13.78 -3.51
C VAL A 44 0.70 -15.09 -3.20
N TYR A 45 0.19 -15.76 -4.24
CA TYR A 45 -0.39 -17.10 -4.14
C TYR A 45 -0.04 -17.93 -5.38
N PHE A 46 -0.29 -19.24 -5.35
CA PHE A 46 0.04 -20.11 -6.47
C PHE A 46 -1.18 -20.90 -6.98
N LYS A 47 -1.25 -21.08 -8.30
CA LYS A 47 -2.18 -22.00 -8.97
C LYS A 47 -1.39 -22.87 -9.92
N GLU A 48 -1.53 -24.19 -9.81
CA GLU A 48 -0.80 -25.17 -10.65
C GLU A 48 0.73 -24.94 -10.66
N GLN A 49 1.28 -24.54 -9.51
CA GLN A 49 2.70 -24.17 -9.31
C GLN A 49 3.17 -22.94 -10.10
N GLU A 50 2.25 -22.11 -10.58
CA GLU A 50 2.53 -20.80 -11.17
C GLU A 50 2.19 -19.68 -10.18
N LEU A 51 3.03 -18.65 -10.12
CA LEU A 51 2.86 -17.51 -9.22
C LEU A 51 1.80 -16.54 -9.75
N TYR A 52 0.90 -16.15 -8.85
CA TYR A 52 -0.08 -15.10 -9.05
C TYR A 52 0.00 -14.06 -7.93
N VAL A 53 -0.50 -12.87 -8.23
CA VAL A 53 -0.50 -11.73 -7.32
C VAL A 53 -1.87 -11.08 -7.26
N LYS A 54 -2.36 -10.84 -6.04
CA LYS A 54 -3.44 -9.89 -5.79
C LYS A 54 -2.86 -8.54 -5.43
N TRP A 55 -3.22 -7.50 -6.18
CA TRP A 55 -2.76 -6.14 -5.95
C TRP A 55 -3.71 -5.12 -6.58
N ARG A 56 -4.05 -4.05 -5.85
CA ARG A 56 -4.88 -2.92 -6.31
C ARG A 56 -6.19 -3.33 -7.00
N GLY A 57 -6.93 -4.24 -6.37
CA GLY A 57 -8.24 -4.70 -6.86
C GLY A 57 -8.18 -5.72 -8.01
N ARG A 58 -6.99 -6.09 -8.47
CA ARG A 58 -6.78 -7.24 -9.35
C ARG A 58 -6.40 -8.44 -8.49
N ASP A 59 -7.01 -9.58 -8.73
CA ASP A 59 -6.78 -10.81 -7.98
C ASP A 59 -6.05 -11.89 -8.80
N ASP A 60 -5.78 -11.64 -10.08
CA ASP A 60 -5.34 -12.64 -11.05
C ASP A 60 -4.04 -12.25 -11.80
N ILE A 61 -3.27 -11.28 -11.28
CA ILE A 61 -2.05 -10.84 -11.94
C ILE A 61 -1.09 -12.03 -12.03
N LYS A 62 -0.65 -12.37 -13.24
CA LYS A 62 0.32 -13.43 -13.52
C LYS A 62 1.66 -12.84 -13.97
N PRO A 63 2.61 -12.60 -13.04
CA PRO A 63 3.95 -12.16 -13.39
C PRO A 63 4.67 -13.15 -14.31
N LEU A 64 5.50 -12.63 -15.22
CA LEU A 64 6.35 -13.45 -16.07
C LEU A 64 7.49 -14.05 -15.22
N LYS A 65 7.56 -15.38 -15.16
CA LYS A 65 8.66 -16.08 -14.49
C LYS A 65 9.98 -15.82 -15.22
N VAL A 66 10.98 -15.34 -14.49
CA VAL A 66 12.36 -15.15 -14.99
C VAL A 66 13.30 -16.22 -14.42
N SER A 67 13.07 -16.66 -13.19
CA SER A 67 13.74 -17.79 -12.54
C SER A 67 12.85 -18.35 -11.42
N GLU A 68 13.31 -19.37 -10.69
CA GLU A 68 12.65 -19.91 -9.48
C GLU A 68 12.19 -18.79 -8.53
N LYS A 69 13.09 -17.82 -8.25
CA LYS A 69 12.90 -16.78 -7.24
C LYS A 69 12.73 -15.39 -7.82
N SER A 70 12.52 -15.23 -9.13
CA SER A 70 12.38 -13.90 -9.73
C SER A 70 11.34 -13.84 -10.82
N PHE A 71 10.52 -12.80 -10.76
CA PHE A 71 9.33 -12.63 -11.60
C PHE A 71 9.22 -11.18 -12.05
N TYR A 72 8.85 -10.94 -13.30
CA TYR A 72 8.57 -9.61 -13.81
C TYR A 72 7.07 -9.34 -13.80
N MET A 73 6.66 -8.29 -13.08
CA MET A 73 5.26 -7.87 -12.97
C MET A 73 5.06 -6.59 -13.77
N LYS A 74 4.29 -6.69 -14.86
CA LYS A 74 4.10 -5.61 -15.84
C LYS A 74 3.38 -4.41 -15.24
N GLU A 75 2.45 -4.65 -14.33
CA GLU A 75 1.59 -3.66 -13.66
C GLU A 75 2.40 -2.66 -12.84
N MET A 76 3.52 -3.11 -12.28
CA MET A 76 4.49 -2.23 -11.61
C MET A 76 5.66 -1.84 -12.51
N ASN A 77 5.83 -2.48 -13.67
CA ASN A 77 7.04 -2.45 -14.48
C ASN A 77 8.28 -2.74 -13.61
N GLU A 78 8.27 -3.86 -12.88
CA GLU A 78 9.39 -4.24 -12.00
C GLU A 78 9.66 -5.72 -12.02
N LYS A 79 10.92 -6.07 -11.75
CA LYS A 79 11.32 -7.46 -11.48
C LYS A 79 11.38 -7.65 -9.96
N MET A 80 10.48 -8.48 -9.45
CA MET A 80 10.46 -8.95 -8.07
C MET A 80 11.47 -10.08 -7.89
N ILE A 81 12.26 -10.02 -6.82
CA ILE A 81 13.25 -11.01 -6.44
C ILE A 81 12.95 -11.47 -5.01
N PHE A 82 12.63 -12.75 -4.84
CA PHE A 82 12.37 -13.36 -3.55
C PHE A 82 13.69 -13.74 -2.87
N ILE A 83 13.96 -13.12 -1.72
CA ILE A 83 15.09 -13.46 -0.87
C ILE A 83 14.54 -14.32 0.26
N THR A 84 14.91 -15.61 0.29
CA THR A 84 14.33 -16.61 1.19
C THR A 84 15.04 -16.71 2.55
N GLU A 85 16.26 -16.19 2.67
CA GLU A 85 17.10 -16.29 3.88
C GLU A 85 17.76 -14.93 4.18
N PRO A 86 17.96 -14.54 5.46
CA PRO A 86 17.50 -15.23 6.68
C PRO A 86 16.00 -15.07 6.96
N THR A 87 15.35 -14.12 6.28
CA THR A 87 13.90 -13.88 6.37
C THR A 87 13.34 -13.63 4.99
N ILE A 88 12.20 -14.25 4.71
CA ILE A 88 11.52 -14.12 3.43
C ILE A 88 11.05 -12.69 3.19
N GLN A 89 11.45 -12.14 2.04
CA GLN A 89 11.06 -10.81 1.59
C GLN A 89 11.15 -10.73 0.07
N ILE A 90 10.47 -9.74 -0.51
CA ILE A 90 10.60 -9.39 -1.92
C ILE A 90 11.48 -8.14 -2.02
N LYS A 91 12.45 -8.17 -2.93
CA LYS A 91 13.20 -6.98 -3.35
C LYS A 91 12.86 -6.66 -4.79
N LEU A 92 12.86 -5.38 -5.15
CA LEU A 92 12.83 -4.99 -6.55
C LEU A 92 14.26 -5.00 -7.11
N ALA A 93 14.41 -5.48 -8.34
CA ALA A 93 15.67 -5.37 -9.06
C ALA A 93 16.06 -3.90 -9.23
N GLU A 94 17.35 -3.58 -9.08
CA GLU A 94 17.82 -2.19 -9.17
C GLU A 94 17.61 -1.63 -10.58
N LYS A 95 17.16 -0.37 -10.64
CA LYS A 95 17.00 0.39 -11.89
C LYS A 95 17.54 1.80 -11.75
N THR A 96 17.93 2.39 -12.88
CA THR A 96 18.35 3.79 -12.97
C THR A 96 17.28 4.76 -12.46
N GLU A 97 16.01 4.44 -12.74
CA GLU A 97 14.82 5.21 -12.39
C GLU A 97 14.58 5.26 -10.88
N HIS A 98 15.08 4.26 -10.14
CA HIS A 98 14.99 4.25 -8.67
C HIS A 98 15.94 5.25 -8.01
N LYS A 99 16.92 5.80 -8.75
CA LYS A 99 17.91 6.76 -8.23
C LYS A 99 18.60 6.27 -6.94
N GLY A 100 18.90 4.97 -6.90
CA GLY A 100 19.56 4.32 -5.75
C GLY A 100 18.64 3.90 -4.61
N VAL A 101 17.33 4.18 -4.68
CA VAL A 101 16.36 3.71 -3.68
C VAL A 101 16.18 2.21 -3.80
N LYS A 102 16.20 1.50 -2.66
CA LYS A 102 16.03 0.05 -2.59
C LYS A 102 14.68 -0.32 -1.98
N TYR A 103 13.83 -0.94 -2.78
CA TYR A 103 12.50 -1.35 -2.35
C TYR A 103 12.51 -2.77 -1.80
N HIS A 104 11.92 -2.92 -0.62
CA HIS A 104 11.82 -4.16 0.12
C HIS A 104 10.39 -4.35 0.62
N PHE A 105 9.78 -5.48 0.32
CA PHE A 105 8.46 -5.85 0.82
C PHE A 105 8.62 -6.99 1.82
N LYS A 106 8.39 -6.66 3.09
CA LYS A 106 8.42 -7.61 4.21
C LYS A 106 7.21 -8.54 4.09
N LYS A 107 7.41 -9.85 4.28
CA LYS A 107 6.30 -10.79 4.47
C LYS A 107 5.59 -10.51 5.79
N MET A 108 4.29 -10.32 5.72
CA MET A 108 3.42 -10.05 6.86
C MET A 108 3.11 -11.34 7.62
N ALA A 109 2.91 -11.23 8.94
CA ALA A 109 2.36 -12.33 9.71
C ALA A 109 0.90 -12.60 9.31
N ALA A 110 0.41 -13.83 9.48
CA ALA A 110 -0.92 -14.24 9.00
C ALA A 110 -2.07 -13.32 9.45
N ASN A 111 -2.01 -12.82 10.70
CA ASN A 111 -3.02 -11.96 11.29
C ASN A 111 -2.63 -10.47 11.33
N GLU A 112 -1.50 -10.09 10.71
CA GLU A 112 -1.08 -8.70 10.61
C GLU A 112 -1.99 -7.96 9.61
N LYS A 113 -2.48 -6.79 10.01
CA LYS A 113 -3.31 -5.92 9.16
C LYS A 113 -2.65 -4.55 9.05
N THR A 114 -2.77 -3.92 7.90
CA THR A 114 -2.35 -2.53 7.71
C THR A 114 -3.37 -1.57 8.35
N PRO A 115 -3.01 -0.29 8.57
CA PRO A 115 -3.99 0.72 8.99
C PRO A 115 -5.20 0.80 8.06
N HIS A 116 -4.98 0.69 6.75
CA HIS A 116 -6.04 0.67 5.74
C HIS A 116 -6.99 -0.52 5.92
N GLU A 117 -6.48 -1.72 6.22
CA GLU A 117 -7.33 -2.89 6.45
C GLU A 117 -8.12 -2.79 7.73
N TYR A 118 -7.53 -2.27 8.81
CA TYR A 118 -8.28 -1.95 10.02
C TYR A 118 -9.38 -0.93 9.72
N PHE A 119 -9.05 0.12 8.96
CA PHE A 119 -10.00 1.16 8.58
C PHE A 119 -11.16 0.60 7.75
N ALA A 120 -10.88 -0.22 6.73
CA ALA A 120 -11.88 -0.87 5.89
C ALA A 120 -12.81 -1.79 6.70
N ASN A 121 -12.28 -2.44 7.75
CA ASN A 121 -13.05 -3.27 8.69
C ASN A 121 -13.79 -2.46 9.78
N LYS A 122 -13.81 -1.12 9.69
CA LYS A 122 -14.35 -0.21 10.71
C LYS A 122 -13.69 -0.31 12.09
N GLU A 123 -12.48 -0.90 12.15
CA GLU A 123 -11.65 -0.96 13.35
C GLU A 123 -10.85 0.36 13.52
N TYR A 124 -11.54 1.51 13.51
CA TYR A 124 -10.92 2.84 13.36
C TYR A 124 -9.87 3.18 14.43
N LYS A 125 -10.06 2.70 15.67
CA LYS A 125 -9.07 2.86 16.73
C LYS A 125 -7.73 2.18 16.38
N LYS A 126 -7.78 0.95 15.88
CA LYS A 126 -6.58 0.20 15.45
C LYS A 126 -5.97 0.82 14.20
N ALA A 127 -6.79 1.36 13.30
CA ALA A 127 -6.30 2.11 12.15
C ALA A 127 -5.50 3.34 12.60
N LEU A 128 -6.03 4.14 13.54
CA LEU A 128 -5.32 5.28 14.11
C LEU A 128 -4.01 4.87 14.78
N GLU A 129 -4.02 3.84 15.62
CA GLU A 129 -2.81 3.29 16.25
C GLU A 129 -1.76 2.89 15.20
N GLY A 130 -2.19 2.25 14.11
CA GLY A 130 -1.35 1.91 12.98
C GLY A 130 -0.73 3.13 12.29
N TYR A 131 -1.52 4.16 11.98
CA TYR A 131 -1.00 5.39 11.38
C TYR A 131 -0.04 6.15 12.31
N LEU A 132 -0.31 6.17 13.62
CA LEU A 132 0.60 6.75 14.61
C LEU A 132 1.92 5.99 14.69
N LYS A 133 1.87 4.65 14.59
CA LYS A 133 3.08 3.81 14.51
C LYS A 133 3.90 4.16 13.27
N ILE A 134 3.26 4.31 12.10
CA ILE A 134 3.95 4.77 10.87
C ILE A 134 4.62 6.12 11.12
N LYS A 135 3.90 7.09 11.68
CA LYS A 135 4.46 8.42 11.98
C LYS A 135 5.65 8.38 12.94
N THR A 136 5.62 7.47 13.90
CA THR A 136 6.71 7.30 14.88
C THR A 136 7.95 6.69 14.22
N GLN A 137 7.76 5.75 13.30
CA GLN A 137 8.85 5.07 12.60
C GLN A 137 9.44 5.92 11.46
N ASP A 138 8.58 6.61 10.72
CA ASP A 138 8.92 7.45 9.58
C ASP A 138 7.91 8.61 9.49
N SER A 139 8.28 9.74 10.11
CA SER A 139 7.43 10.94 10.15
C SER A 139 7.21 11.59 8.77
N LEU A 140 8.02 11.25 7.77
CA LEU A 140 7.92 11.76 6.40
C LEU A 140 7.23 10.77 5.46
N ASN A 141 6.73 9.65 6.00
CA ASN A 141 6.14 8.60 5.20
C ASN A 141 4.97 9.15 4.35
N PRO A 142 4.95 8.90 3.03
CA PRO A 142 3.90 9.42 2.15
C PRO A 142 2.48 9.07 2.59
N VAL A 143 2.29 7.88 3.19
CA VAL A 143 0.98 7.37 3.63
C VAL A 143 0.30 8.30 4.65
N ILE A 144 1.09 9.00 5.47
CA ILE A 144 0.56 9.85 6.54
C ILE A 144 0.56 11.33 6.21
N ARG A 145 0.90 11.71 4.97
CA ARG A 145 0.88 13.12 4.57
C ARG A 145 -0.53 13.66 4.67
N GLU A 146 -0.65 14.86 5.23
CA GLU A 146 -1.94 15.49 5.51
C GLU A 146 -2.86 15.48 4.27
N TYR A 147 -2.33 15.92 3.13
CA TYR A 147 -3.10 16.07 1.90
C TYR A 147 -3.51 14.71 1.28
N GLU A 148 -2.74 13.64 1.48
CA GLU A 148 -3.09 12.29 1.02
C GLU A 148 -4.29 11.76 1.81
N ILE A 149 -4.24 11.86 3.15
CA ILE A 149 -5.35 11.48 4.03
C ILE A 149 -6.58 12.35 3.75
N ASN A 150 -6.37 13.65 3.52
CA ASN A 150 -7.43 14.59 3.17
C ASN A 150 -8.13 14.17 1.87
N GLY A 151 -7.34 13.81 0.85
CA GLY A 151 -7.84 13.29 -0.43
C GLY A 151 -8.70 12.05 -0.27
N ILE A 152 -8.32 11.10 0.60
CA ILE A 152 -9.11 9.91 0.93
C ILE A 152 -10.45 10.32 1.55
N GLY A 153 -10.45 11.23 2.52
CA GLY A 153 -11.68 11.73 3.15
C GLY A 153 -12.64 12.38 2.16
N TYR A 154 -12.13 13.23 1.25
CA TYR A 154 -12.96 13.82 0.20
C TYR A 154 -13.46 12.80 -0.83
N SER A 155 -12.71 11.74 -1.11
CA SER A 155 -13.20 10.63 -1.94
C SER A 155 -14.40 9.96 -1.28
N TYR A 156 -14.32 9.63 0.01
CA TYR A 156 -15.47 9.09 0.76
C TYR A 156 -16.66 10.06 0.78
N LEU A 157 -16.45 11.37 0.91
CA LEU A 157 -17.54 12.34 0.81
C LEU A 157 -18.23 12.31 -0.57
N ARG A 158 -17.46 12.24 -1.66
CA ARG A 158 -18.02 12.15 -3.02
C ARG A 158 -18.81 10.85 -3.23
N GLU A 159 -18.35 9.77 -2.61
CA GLU A 159 -18.99 8.45 -2.62
C GLU A 159 -20.17 8.35 -1.63
N LYS A 160 -20.44 9.41 -0.85
CA LYS A 160 -21.46 9.46 0.22
C LYS A 160 -21.21 8.45 1.35
N GLU A 161 -19.97 7.99 1.49
CA GLU A 161 -19.47 7.14 2.58
C GLU A 161 -19.14 8.02 3.80
N PHE A 162 -20.15 8.71 4.35
CA PHE A 162 -19.95 9.78 5.32
C PHE A 162 -19.29 9.33 6.63
N GLU A 163 -19.61 8.12 7.11
CA GLU A 163 -18.98 7.54 8.30
C GLU A 163 -17.47 7.42 8.10
N LYS A 164 -17.04 6.82 6.98
CA LYS A 164 -15.62 6.69 6.63
C LYS A 164 -14.97 8.06 6.45
N ALA A 165 -15.64 9.00 5.80
CA ALA A 165 -15.10 10.36 5.64
C ALA A 165 -14.81 11.01 7.00
N ILE A 166 -15.78 10.99 7.94
CA ILE A 166 -15.60 11.55 9.28
C ILE A 166 -14.44 10.86 10.01
N GLU A 167 -14.37 9.54 9.99
CA GLU A 167 -13.34 8.80 10.73
C GLU A 167 -11.93 9.01 10.16
N ILE A 168 -11.77 9.09 8.83
CA ILE A 168 -10.45 9.37 8.26
C ILE A 168 -10.03 10.83 8.49
N PHE A 169 -10.96 11.79 8.49
CA PHE A 169 -10.65 13.17 8.87
C PHE A 169 -10.29 13.30 10.35
N LYS A 170 -10.94 12.55 11.26
CA LYS A 170 -10.51 12.46 12.68
C LYS A 170 -9.09 11.91 12.80
N ILE A 171 -8.73 10.89 12.03
CA ILE A 171 -7.35 10.39 11.98
C ILE A 171 -6.40 11.51 11.51
N ASN A 172 -6.79 12.28 10.49
CA ASN A 172 -5.99 13.40 9.97
C ASN A 172 -5.74 14.48 11.04
N THR A 173 -6.77 14.86 11.83
CA THR A 173 -6.62 15.85 12.90
C THR A 173 -5.72 15.38 14.04
N VAL A 174 -5.66 14.07 14.31
CA VAL A 174 -4.72 13.51 15.30
C VAL A 174 -3.29 13.48 14.75
N LEU A 175 -3.12 13.10 13.47
CA LEU A 175 -1.81 13.09 12.82
C LEU A 175 -1.25 14.50 12.61
N HIS A 176 -2.10 15.50 12.36
CA HIS A 176 -1.72 16.88 12.04
C HIS A 176 -2.50 17.89 12.89
N SER A 177 -2.39 17.78 14.21
CA SER A 177 -3.16 18.58 15.19
C SER A 177 -2.94 20.10 15.14
N ASN A 178 -1.90 20.55 14.44
CA ASN A 178 -1.59 21.97 14.23
C ASN A 178 -2.01 22.47 12.84
N SER A 179 -2.72 21.66 12.05
CA SER A 179 -3.22 22.07 10.73
C SER A 179 -4.65 22.56 10.83
N SER A 180 -4.88 23.82 10.47
CA SER A 180 -6.26 24.35 10.40
C SER A 180 -7.08 23.62 9.33
N ASN A 181 -6.44 23.14 8.27
CA ASN A 181 -7.10 22.47 7.15
C ASN A 181 -7.73 21.14 7.58
N THR A 182 -7.09 20.36 8.45
CA THR A 182 -7.67 19.08 8.89
C THR A 182 -8.96 19.24 9.68
N PHE A 183 -9.05 20.29 10.51
CA PHE A 183 -10.28 20.58 11.27
C PHE A 183 -11.37 21.18 10.37
N ASP A 184 -10.99 21.98 9.36
CA ASP A 184 -11.90 22.48 8.34
C ASP A 184 -12.55 21.34 7.55
N SER A 185 -11.75 20.39 7.05
CA SER A 185 -12.26 19.23 6.33
C SER A 185 -13.11 18.29 7.21
N LEU A 186 -12.74 18.10 8.48
CA LEU A 186 -13.57 17.36 9.43
C LEU A 186 -14.93 18.06 9.65
N ALA A 187 -14.95 19.39 9.75
CA ALA A 187 -16.18 20.15 9.88
C ALA A 187 -17.08 20.04 8.63
N GLU A 188 -16.50 20.06 7.43
CA GLU A 188 -17.24 19.84 6.18
C GLU A 188 -17.88 18.45 6.12
N ALA A 189 -17.19 17.42 6.63
CA ALA A 189 -17.75 16.08 6.71
C ALA A 189 -18.94 16.01 7.68
N TYR A 190 -18.86 16.68 8.83
CA TYR A 190 -20.00 16.82 9.75
C TYR A 190 -21.17 17.60 9.13
N LEU A 191 -20.91 18.68 8.38
CA LEU A 191 -21.97 19.37 7.66
C LEU A 191 -22.65 18.48 6.60
N SER A 192 -21.88 17.60 5.96
CA SER A 192 -22.41 16.65 4.97
C SER A 192 -23.40 15.66 5.57
N THR A 193 -23.32 15.39 6.88
CA THR A 193 -24.28 14.60 7.65
C THR A 193 -25.32 15.43 8.41
N LYS A 194 -25.36 16.75 8.18
CA LYS A 194 -26.22 17.73 8.90
C LYS A 194 -25.91 17.84 10.40
N ASP A 195 -24.74 17.39 10.84
CA ASP A 195 -24.25 17.58 12.20
C ASP A 195 -23.63 18.98 12.34
N THR A 196 -24.50 19.99 12.36
CA THR A 196 -24.09 21.40 12.46
C THR A 196 -23.35 21.68 13.76
N THR A 197 -23.68 20.98 14.84
CA THR A 197 -23.04 21.17 16.16
C THR A 197 -21.56 20.81 16.09
N ASN A 198 -21.21 19.60 15.62
CA ASN A 198 -19.81 19.20 15.52
C ASN A 198 -19.07 19.97 14.42
N ALA A 199 -19.75 20.37 13.34
CA ALA A 199 -19.17 21.24 12.32
C ALA A 199 -18.72 22.59 12.90
N ILE A 200 -19.58 23.27 13.68
CA ILE A 200 -19.23 24.56 14.31
C ILE A 200 -18.02 24.41 15.24
N VAL A 201 -17.97 23.35 16.04
CA VAL A 201 -16.83 23.07 16.94
C VAL A 201 -15.53 22.97 16.14
N ASN A 202 -15.53 22.19 15.06
CA ASN A 202 -14.33 21.97 14.25
C ASN A 202 -13.93 23.18 13.42
N TYR A 203 -14.86 23.95 12.85
CA TYR A 203 -14.52 25.22 12.19
C TYR A 203 -13.92 26.23 13.17
N LYS A 204 -14.47 26.35 14.39
CA LYS A 204 -13.87 27.20 15.43
C LYS A 204 -12.46 26.74 15.80
N LYS A 205 -12.22 25.43 15.86
CA LYS A 205 -10.88 24.87 16.06
C LYS A 205 -9.93 25.17 14.91
N ALA A 206 -10.40 25.08 13.65
CA ALA A 206 -9.62 25.49 12.49
C ALA A 206 -9.21 26.97 12.57
N LEU A 207 -10.15 27.85 12.94
CA LEU A 207 -9.90 29.29 13.07
C LEU A 207 -9.03 29.67 14.27
N SER A 208 -9.01 28.88 15.34
CA SER A 208 -8.09 29.13 16.46
C SER A 208 -6.65 28.74 16.14
N ILE A 209 -6.43 27.88 15.15
CA ILE A 209 -5.10 27.54 14.62
C ILE A 209 -4.69 28.56 13.55
N ASN A 210 -5.60 28.90 12.63
CA ASN A 210 -5.38 29.88 11.58
C ASN A 210 -6.65 30.71 11.38
N SER A 211 -6.63 31.94 11.89
CA SER A 211 -7.76 32.89 11.80
C SER A 211 -8.12 33.27 10.36
N GLU A 212 -7.22 33.06 9.40
CA GLU A 212 -7.44 33.37 7.98
C GLU A 212 -7.94 32.18 7.17
N ASN A 213 -8.30 31.05 7.80
CA ASN A 213 -8.87 29.92 7.08
C ASN A 213 -10.20 30.33 6.41
N LYS A 214 -10.14 30.58 5.11
CA LYS A 214 -11.26 31.05 4.27
C LYS A 214 -12.39 30.05 4.17
N GLY A 215 -12.10 28.74 4.22
CA GLY A 215 -13.10 27.67 4.19
C GLY A 215 -13.96 27.73 5.45
N ALA A 216 -13.30 27.65 6.60
CA ALA A 216 -13.94 27.74 7.90
C ALA A 216 -14.72 29.04 8.12
N LEU A 217 -14.15 30.21 7.76
CA LEU A 217 -14.85 31.51 7.85
C LEU A 217 -16.14 31.52 7.03
N ARG A 218 -16.09 31.06 5.79
CA ARG A 218 -17.23 31.05 4.86
C ARG A 218 -18.33 30.11 5.37
N SER A 219 -17.94 28.92 5.79
CA SER A 219 -18.88 27.89 6.24
C SER A 219 -19.55 28.28 7.56
N LEU A 220 -18.80 28.80 8.54
CA LEU A 220 -19.40 29.32 9.78
C LEU A 220 -20.42 30.43 9.51
N LYS A 221 -20.05 31.43 8.69
CA LYS A 221 -20.98 32.52 8.34
C LYS A 221 -22.28 32.00 7.70
N LYS A 222 -22.21 30.91 6.93
CA LYS A 222 -23.38 30.32 6.26
C LYS A 222 -24.31 29.58 7.23
N ILE A 223 -23.76 28.93 8.25
CA ILE A 223 -24.53 28.06 9.16
C ILE A 223 -24.97 28.73 10.47
N THR A 224 -24.43 29.90 10.80
CA THR A 224 -24.81 30.68 12.00
C THR A 224 -25.65 31.92 11.70
N LYS A 225 -26.15 32.04 10.46
CA LYS A 225 -27.04 33.12 10.04
C LYS A 225 -28.49 32.63 10.10
#